data_AF-A0A8J7P2Z9-F1
#
_entry.id   AF-A0A8J7P2Z9-F1
#
_cell.length_a   1.000
_cell.length_b   1.000
_cell.length_c   1.000
_cell.angle_alpha   90.00
_cell.angle_beta   90.00
_cell.angle_gamma   90.00
#
_symmetry.space_group_name_H-M   'P 1'
#
loop_
_entity.id
_entity.type
_entity.pdbx_description
1 polymer ?
#
loop_
_entity_poly.entity_id
_entity_poly.type
_entity_poly.pdbx_seq_one_letter_code
_entity_poly.pdbx_strand_id
1 'polypeptide(L)'
;MSAAAAPGGRERVCLCLLCGLPAAGKSTLARALAGALKQSGWDCLVLSYDELIPEEAFDWKLHRQKVLRYLDDFLQRSPRDALGVSGLQSNREGETWRRFVHCVQQQRQLQRLQNHSDPLRSTASQPCTTPLLILLDDNFFYQSMRYEVYQLARKHSLGFCQLYLYCEVTSCLSRNQQRQCPLPDKVIVEMAQRMEPPDLNRNPWEQNSLVLSSTDCTTQESM
;
A
#
# COMPACT_ATOMS: atom_id res chain seq x y z
N MET A 1 -12.30 -42.15 14.21
CA MET A 1 -12.40 -41.46 12.91
C MET A 1 -12.41 -39.97 13.20
N SER A 2 -11.27 -39.31 13.01
CA SER A 2 -11.12 -37.87 13.29
C SER A 2 -11.77 -37.08 12.16
N ALA A 3 -12.68 -36.17 12.50
CA ALA A 3 -13.31 -35.28 11.54
C ALA A 3 -12.25 -34.32 10.99
N ALA A 4 -11.98 -34.42 9.69
CA ALA A 4 -11.17 -33.44 8.98
C ALA A 4 -11.87 -32.08 9.06
N ALA A 5 -11.18 -31.08 9.61
CA ALA A 5 -11.60 -29.70 9.55
C ALA A 5 -11.82 -29.32 8.07
N ALA A 6 -13.00 -28.77 7.75
CA ALA A 6 -13.28 -28.21 6.44
C ALA A 6 -12.19 -27.19 6.08
N PRO A 7 -11.74 -27.10 4.82
CA PRO A 7 -10.75 -26.10 4.43
C PRO A 7 -11.37 -24.71 4.67
N GLY A 8 -10.91 -24.04 5.73
CA GLY A 8 -11.30 -22.67 6.04
C GLY A 8 -11.06 -21.81 4.80
N GLY A 9 -12.05 -21.01 4.40
CA GLY A 9 -11.96 -20.17 3.21
C GLY A 9 -10.69 -19.33 3.26
N ARG A 10 -9.80 -19.51 2.27
CA ARG A 10 -8.54 -18.76 2.18
C ARG A 10 -8.82 -17.26 2.30
N GLU A 11 -8.05 -16.58 3.14
CA GLU A 11 -8.09 -15.13 3.19
C GLU A 11 -7.70 -14.54 1.83
N ARG A 12 -8.55 -13.67 1.30
CA ARG A 12 -8.30 -12.99 0.02
C ARG A 12 -7.54 -11.71 0.31
N VAL A 13 -6.22 -11.76 0.23
CA VAL A 13 -5.35 -10.59 0.42
C VAL A 13 -4.60 -10.26 -0.87
N CYS A 14 -4.48 -8.98 -1.19
CA CYS A 14 -3.72 -8.48 -2.33
C CYS A 14 -2.76 -7.38 -1.89
N LEU A 15 -1.51 -7.45 -2.33
CA LEU A 15 -0.57 -6.33 -2.24
C LEU A 15 -0.71 -5.45 -3.50
N CYS A 16 -0.80 -4.14 -3.30
CA CYS A 16 -0.89 -3.17 -4.39
C CYS A 16 0.17 -2.09 -4.20
N LEU A 17 1.09 -1.97 -5.16
CA LEU A 17 2.13 -0.95 -5.16
C LEU A 17 1.62 0.33 -5.81
N LEU A 18 1.93 1.49 -5.22
CA LEU A 18 1.85 2.77 -5.94
C LEU A 18 3.26 3.12 -6.40
N CYS A 19 3.49 3.32 -7.69
CA CYS A 19 4.79 3.73 -8.22
C CYS A 19 4.65 5.04 -9.00
N GLY A 20 5.68 5.87 -8.99
CA GLY A 20 5.63 7.20 -9.63
C GLY A 20 6.53 8.23 -8.96
N LEU A 21 6.79 9.33 -9.66
CA LEU A 21 7.68 10.39 -9.18
C LEU A 21 7.16 11.06 -7.90
N PRO A 22 8.03 11.69 -7.09
CA PRO A 22 7.58 12.61 -6.05
C PRO A 22 6.59 13.63 -6.64
N ALA A 23 5.56 13.97 -5.87
CA ALA A 23 4.47 14.87 -6.30
C ALA A 23 3.58 14.38 -7.47
N ALA A 24 3.73 13.13 -7.95
CA ALA A 24 2.83 12.53 -8.94
C ALA A 24 1.41 12.21 -8.41
N GLY A 25 1.12 12.44 -7.12
CA GLY A 25 -0.21 12.25 -6.54
C GLY A 25 -0.49 10.87 -5.92
N LYS A 26 0.53 10.03 -5.71
CA LYS A 26 0.40 8.67 -5.14
C LYS A 26 -0.36 8.63 -3.81
N SER A 27 0.07 9.38 -2.81
CA SER A 27 -0.59 9.44 -1.51
C SER A 27 -2.01 10.01 -1.56
N THR A 28 -2.31 10.85 -2.56
CA THR A 28 -3.67 11.31 -2.83
C THR A 28 -4.52 10.17 -3.39
N LEU A 29 -4.00 9.42 -4.37
CA LEU A 29 -4.67 8.23 -4.90
C LEU A 29 -4.87 7.17 -3.82
N ALA A 30 -3.88 6.91 -2.97
CA ALA A 30 -3.96 5.95 -1.87
C ALA A 30 -5.17 6.24 -0.97
N ARG A 31 -5.32 7.51 -0.56
CA ARG A 31 -6.43 7.96 0.28
C ARG A 31 -7.79 7.87 -0.44
N ALA A 32 -7.84 8.30 -1.70
CA ALA A 32 -9.07 8.22 -2.49
C ALA A 32 -9.52 6.76 -2.71
N LEU A 33 -8.58 5.88 -3.06
CA LEU A 33 -8.84 4.46 -3.24
C LEU A 33 -9.26 3.78 -1.94
N ALA A 34 -8.59 4.07 -0.82
CA ALA A 34 -8.99 3.58 0.49
C ALA A 34 -10.39 4.07 0.88
N GLY A 35 -10.77 5.30 0.51
CA GLY A 35 -12.12 5.83 0.70
C GLY A 35 -13.17 5.11 -0.14
N ALA A 36 -12.90 4.88 -1.43
CA ALA A 36 -13.80 4.18 -2.35
C ALA A 36 -13.98 2.69 -1.98
N LEU A 37 -12.89 2.01 -1.59
CA LEU A 37 -12.93 0.59 -1.25
C LEU A 37 -13.82 0.29 -0.04
N LYS A 38 -13.92 1.23 0.92
CA LYS A 38 -14.85 1.14 2.05
C LYS A 38 -16.29 0.92 1.60
N GLN A 39 -16.71 1.57 0.51
CA GLN A 39 -18.08 1.47 -0.02
C GLN A 39 -18.30 0.17 -0.81
N SER A 40 -17.22 -0.48 -1.26
CA SER A 40 -17.26 -1.69 -2.08
C SER A 40 -17.20 -3.00 -1.28
N GLY A 41 -17.15 -2.92 0.06
CA GLY A 41 -17.06 -4.10 0.94
C GLY A 41 -15.67 -4.72 1.03
N TRP A 42 -14.62 -3.98 0.63
CA TRP A 42 -13.22 -4.36 0.77
C TRP A 42 -12.61 -3.71 2.02
N ASP A 43 -11.80 -4.48 2.74
CA ASP A 43 -10.90 -3.91 3.74
C ASP A 43 -9.67 -3.33 3.03
N CYS A 44 -9.13 -2.23 3.56
CA CYS A 44 -7.98 -1.55 2.94
C CYS A 44 -6.96 -1.10 3.99
N LEU A 45 -5.72 -1.56 3.91
CA LEU A 45 -4.62 -1.10 4.75
C LEU A 45 -3.65 -0.28 3.90
N VAL A 46 -3.44 0.99 4.25
CA VAL A 46 -2.47 1.87 3.57
C VAL A 46 -1.20 1.94 4.41
N LEU A 47 -0.06 1.57 3.83
CA LEU A 47 1.25 1.68 4.44
C LEU A 47 2.06 2.74 3.69
N SER A 48 2.07 3.97 4.21
CA SER A 48 2.88 5.07 3.70
C SER A 48 4.30 4.97 4.23
N TYR A 49 5.28 4.78 3.35
CA TYR A 49 6.68 4.68 3.76
C TYR A 49 7.21 5.99 4.33
N ASP A 50 6.72 7.13 3.83
CA ASP A 50 7.05 8.47 4.35
C ASP A 50 6.57 8.64 5.81
N GLU A 51 5.44 8.03 6.19
CA GLU A 51 4.94 8.07 7.57
C GLU A 51 5.66 7.06 8.47
N LEU A 52 5.94 5.86 7.94
CA LEU A 52 6.53 4.76 8.69
C LEU A 52 8.02 4.95 8.98
N ILE A 53 8.74 5.60 8.07
CA ILE A 53 10.19 5.82 8.18
C ILE A 53 10.43 7.22 8.78
N PRO A 54 11.16 7.33 9.91
CA PRO A 54 11.51 8.63 10.48
C PRO A 54 12.32 9.48 9.49
N GLU A 55 12.08 10.79 9.46
CA GLU A 55 12.80 11.71 8.56
C GLU A 55 14.30 11.72 8.84
N GLU A 56 14.70 11.45 10.09
CA GLU A 56 16.09 11.38 10.55
C GLU A 56 16.78 10.06 10.18
N ALA A 57 16.09 9.14 9.49
CA ALA A 57 16.65 7.86 9.10
C ALA A 57 17.68 8.02 7.97
N PHE A 58 18.97 8.03 8.34
CA PHE A 58 20.09 8.13 7.40
C PHE A 58 20.14 6.99 6.35
N ASP A 59 19.63 5.79 6.68
CA ASP A 59 19.59 4.64 5.77
C ASP A 59 18.14 4.26 5.41
N TRP A 60 17.55 5.02 4.52
CA TRP A 60 16.19 4.78 4.02
C TRP A 60 16.03 3.35 3.46
N LYS A 61 17.08 2.75 2.87
CA LYS A 61 17.02 1.40 2.30
C LYS A 61 16.87 0.35 3.39
N LEU A 62 17.65 0.44 4.47
CA LEU A 62 17.51 -0.42 5.64
C LEU A 62 16.11 -0.29 6.26
N HIS A 63 15.59 0.93 6.37
CA HIS A 63 14.26 1.16 6.92
C HIS A 63 13.14 0.62 6.02
N ARG A 64 13.24 0.72 4.70
CA ARG A 64 12.32 0.05 3.76
C ARG A 64 12.32 -1.46 3.94
N GLN A 65 13.49 -2.06 4.08
CA GLN A 65 13.62 -3.49 4.36
C GLN A 65 13.03 -3.88 5.72
N LYS A 66 13.07 -2.99 6.72
CA LYS A 66 12.38 -3.20 8.00
C LYS A 66 10.86 -3.21 7.79
N VAL A 67 10.30 -2.25 7.04
CA VAL A 67 8.87 -2.20 6.72
C VAL A 67 8.41 -3.49 6.02
N LEU A 68 9.16 -3.97 5.02
CA LEU A 68 8.83 -5.24 4.35
C LEU A 68 8.91 -6.45 5.28
N ARG A 69 9.89 -6.50 6.19
CA ARG A 69 9.95 -7.55 7.22
C ARG A 69 8.75 -7.49 8.15
N TYR A 70 8.36 -6.30 8.59
CA TYR A 70 7.17 -6.12 9.44
C TYR A 70 5.89 -6.55 8.74
N LEU A 71 5.78 -6.24 7.44
CA LEU A 71 4.68 -6.72 6.62
C LEU A 71 4.71 -8.25 6.47
N ASP A 72 5.87 -8.86 6.27
CA ASP A 72 6.03 -10.31 6.21
C ASP A 72 5.55 -10.99 7.51
N ASP A 73 5.98 -10.51 8.68
CA ASP A 73 5.52 -11.06 9.96
C ASP A 73 4.02 -10.83 10.19
N PHE A 74 3.51 -9.68 9.75
CA PHE A 74 2.08 -9.38 9.79
C PHE A 74 1.26 -10.34 8.92
N LEU A 75 1.80 -10.78 7.77
CA LEU A 75 1.14 -11.72 6.86
C LEU A 75 1.30 -13.19 7.30
N GLN A 76 2.40 -13.54 7.99
CA GLN A 76 2.58 -14.88 8.58
C GLN A 76 1.56 -15.17 9.67
N ARG A 77 1.22 -14.14 10.44
CA ARG A 77 0.08 -14.16 11.36
C ARG A 77 -1.15 -13.94 10.49
N SER A 78 -2.23 -14.69 10.69
CA SER A 78 -3.50 -14.40 10.00
C SER A 78 -3.79 -12.89 10.12
N PRO A 79 -3.89 -12.12 9.02
CA PRO A 79 -4.20 -10.69 9.06
C PRO A 79 -5.46 -10.33 9.85
N ARG A 80 -6.31 -11.32 10.12
CA ARG A 80 -7.49 -11.24 11.00
C ARG A 80 -7.18 -11.54 12.47
N ASP A 81 -6.20 -12.38 12.77
CA ASP A 81 -5.81 -12.76 14.14
C ASP A 81 -4.68 -11.90 14.71
N ALA A 82 -3.82 -11.33 13.85
CA ALA A 82 -2.79 -10.35 14.20
C ALA A 82 -3.35 -9.05 14.85
N LEU A 83 -4.68 -8.98 15.00
CA LEU A 83 -5.49 -7.89 15.54
C LEU A 83 -5.61 -7.89 17.07
N GLY A 84 -5.13 -8.91 17.78
CA GLY A 84 -4.99 -8.85 19.22
C GLY A 84 -3.81 -7.96 19.60
N VAL A 85 -3.98 -7.04 20.54
CA VAL A 85 -2.93 -6.13 21.08
C VAL A 85 -1.65 -6.90 21.45
N SER A 86 -1.77 -8.19 21.77
CA SER A 86 -0.67 -9.10 22.12
C SER A 86 0.05 -9.74 20.92
N GLY A 87 -0.60 -9.81 19.75
CA GLY A 87 -0.09 -10.53 18.57
C GLY A 87 1.14 -9.86 17.98
N LEU A 88 1.13 -8.53 17.84
CA LEU A 88 2.25 -7.73 17.33
C LEU A 88 3.25 -7.31 18.44
N GLN A 89 3.19 -7.87 19.65
CA GLN A 89 4.23 -7.64 20.66
C GLN A 89 5.43 -8.55 20.39
N SER A 90 6.26 -8.19 19.42
CA SER A 90 7.60 -8.76 19.30
C SER A 90 8.61 -7.90 20.07
N ASN A 91 9.73 -8.48 20.51
CA ASN A 91 10.94 -7.80 21.03
C ASN A 91 11.62 -6.86 20.00
N ARG A 92 10.86 -6.27 19.10
CA ARG A 92 11.35 -5.38 18.06
C ARG A 92 11.33 -3.96 18.59
N GLU A 93 12.51 -3.38 18.64
CA GLU A 93 12.71 -2.02 19.10
C GLU A 93 12.88 -1.09 17.89
N GLY A 94 12.44 0.17 18.06
CA GLY A 94 12.65 1.22 17.07
C GLY A 94 11.37 1.95 16.64
N GLU A 95 11.55 3.20 16.24
CA GLU A 95 10.48 4.11 15.81
C GLU A 95 9.66 3.54 14.64
N THR A 96 10.31 3.00 13.60
CA THR A 96 9.61 2.41 12.44
C THR A 96 8.66 1.28 12.81
N TRP A 97 9.03 0.43 13.77
CA TRP A 97 8.13 -0.64 14.25
C TRP A 97 6.93 -0.06 14.99
N ARG A 98 7.15 0.91 15.89
CA ARG A 98 6.07 1.58 16.62
C ARG A 98 5.09 2.25 15.66
N ARG A 99 5.60 2.97 14.65
CA ARG A 99 4.78 3.59 13.60
C ARG A 99 4.01 2.56 12.77
N PHE A 100 4.64 1.44 12.41
CA PHE A 100 3.98 0.34 11.69
C PHE A 100 2.81 -0.25 12.48
N VAL A 101 3.05 -0.63 13.74
CA VAL A 101 2.02 -1.21 14.60
C VAL A 101 0.88 -0.21 14.82
N HIS A 102 1.21 1.04 15.13
CA HIS A 102 0.23 2.11 15.31
C HIS A 102 -0.63 2.33 14.06
N CYS A 103 -0.01 2.39 12.87
CA CYS A 103 -0.68 2.53 11.59
C CYS A 103 -1.69 1.39 11.35
N VAL A 104 -1.26 0.14 11.53
CA VAL A 104 -2.13 -1.04 11.37
C VAL A 104 -3.29 -1.02 12.36
N GLN A 105 -3.02 -0.71 13.64
CA GLN A 105 -4.03 -0.68 14.69
C GLN A 105 -5.08 0.41 14.45
N GLN A 106 -4.66 1.65 14.13
CA GLN A 106 -5.58 2.76 13.91
C GLN A 106 -6.50 2.49 12.71
N GLN A 107 -5.96 2.08 11.57
CA GLN A 107 -6.79 1.86 10.37
C GLN A 107 -7.79 0.72 10.55
N ARG A 108 -7.41 -0.35 11.26
CA ARG A 108 -8.31 -1.47 11.58
C ARG A 108 -9.40 -1.09 12.58
N GLN A 109 -9.10 -0.27 13.58
CA GLN A 109 -10.11 0.22 14.53
C GLN A 109 -11.19 1.04 13.80
N LEU A 110 -10.77 1.94 12.91
CA LEU A 110 -11.69 2.75 12.10
C LEU A 110 -12.58 1.89 11.20
N GLN A 111 -12.02 0.85 10.57
CA GLN A 111 -12.81 -0.09 9.75
C GLN A 111 -13.84 -0.87 10.56
N ARG A 112 -13.48 -1.33 11.78
CA ARG A 112 -14.41 -2.05 12.65
C ARG A 112 -15.59 -1.18 13.06
N LEU A 113 -15.34 0.05 13.51
CA LEU A 113 -16.41 0.97 13.92
C LEU A 113 -17.38 1.24 12.76
N GLN A 114 -16.86 1.35 11.54
CA GLN A 114 -17.67 1.59 10.34
C GLN A 114 -18.48 0.35 9.92
N ASN A 115 -17.91 -0.85 9.99
CA ASN A 115 -18.61 -2.09 9.62
C ASN A 115 -19.78 -2.45 10.57
N HIS A 116 -19.78 -1.97 11.82
CA HIS A 116 -20.90 -2.19 12.77
C HIS A 116 -22.09 -1.25 12.52
N SER A 117 -21.95 -0.24 11.67
CA SER A 117 -23.01 0.73 11.36
C SER A 117 -23.91 0.35 10.18
N ASP A 118 -23.64 -0.79 9.52
CA ASP A 118 -24.41 -1.25 8.35
C ASP A 118 -25.36 -2.42 8.70
N PRO A 119 -26.65 -2.15 9.01
CA PRO A 119 -27.60 -3.17 9.46
C PRO A 119 -27.95 -4.22 8.40
N LEU A 120 -27.62 -4.00 7.12
CA LEU A 120 -27.95 -4.90 6.01
C LEU A 120 -26.99 -6.10 5.87
N ARG A 121 -25.81 -6.06 6.49
CA ARG A 121 -24.85 -7.19 6.48
C ARG A 121 -25.19 -8.29 7.50
N SER A 122 -26.14 -8.04 8.39
CA SER A 122 -26.48 -8.92 9.52
C SER A 122 -27.30 -10.16 9.14
N THR A 123 -27.76 -10.29 7.89
CA THR A 123 -28.68 -11.36 7.46
C THR A 123 -28.07 -12.42 6.54
N ALA A 124 -26.80 -12.27 6.13
CA ALA A 124 -26.13 -13.26 5.28
C ALA A 124 -25.47 -14.37 6.11
N SER A 125 -26.07 -15.56 6.08
CA SER A 125 -25.70 -16.78 6.81
C SER A 125 -24.44 -17.50 6.29
N GLN A 126 -23.43 -16.77 5.80
CA GLN A 126 -22.12 -17.34 5.48
C GLN A 126 -20.99 -16.42 5.94
N PRO A 127 -19.93 -16.93 6.60
CA PRO A 127 -18.73 -16.15 6.88
C PRO A 127 -17.96 -15.90 5.57
N CYS A 128 -18.44 -14.98 4.75
CA CYS A 128 -17.71 -14.52 3.58
C CYS A 128 -16.58 -13.59 4.04
N THR A 129 -15.33 -14.02 3.86
CA THR A 129 -14.17 -13.20 4.21
C THR A 129 -14.11 -11.98 3.29
N THR A 130 -14.18 -10.78 3.90
CA THR A 130 -13.90 -9.51 3.21
C THR A 130 -12.52 -9.56 2.58
N PRO A 131 -12.38 -9.28 1.27
CA PRO A 131 -11.04 -9.18 0.68
C PRO A 131 -10.30 -7.97 1.28
N LEU A 132 -8.99 -8.13 1.50
CA LEU A 132 -8.10 -7.09 2.03
C LEU A 132 -7.14 -6.63 0.94
N LEU A 133 -7.15 -5.35 0.62
CA LEU A 133 -6.10 -4.71 -0.17
C LEU A 133 -5.09 -4.04 0.76
N ILE A 134 -3.80 -4.35 0.62
CA ILE A 134 -2.72 -3.64 1.31
C ILE A 134 -2.02 -2.76 0.27
N LEU A 135 -2.22 -1.45 0.39
CA LEU A 135 -1.60 -0.43 -0.45
C LEU A 135 -0.24 -0.05 0.14
N LEU A 136 0.82 -0.19 -0.66
CA LEU A 136 2.15 0.31 -0.32
C LEU A 136 2.37 1.63 -1.05
N ASP A 137 2.36 2.73 -0.29
CA ASP A 137 2.57 4.08 -0.78
C ASP A 137 4.03 4.50 -0.58
N ASP A 138 4.78 4.46 -1.68
CA ASP A 138 6.18 4.87 -1.80
C ASP A 138 6.42 5.24 -3.28
N ASN A 139 7.60 5.68 -3.68
CA ASN A 139 7.93 5.96 -5.09
C ASN A 139 8.11 4.68 -5.94
N PHE A 140 8.57 3.58 -5.33
CA PHE A 140 8.91 2.30 -5.98
C PHE A 140 9.64 2.44 -7.32
N PHE A 141 10.64 3.34 -7.34
CA PHE A 141 11.24 3.82 -8.59
C PHE A 141 12.19 2.84 -9.28
N TYR A 142 12.82 1.93 -8.53
CA TYR A 142 13.61 0.82 -9.09
C TYR A 142 12.77 -0.45 -9.20
N GLN A 143 12.98 -1.21 -10.27
CA GLN A 143 12.40 -2.53 -10.50
C GLN A 143 12.69 -3.48 -9.33
N SER A 144 13.91 -3.44 -8.78
CA SER A 144 14.31 -4.28 -7.64
C SER A 144 13.42 -4.08 -6.41
N MET A 145 13.01 -2.84 -6.12
CA MET A 145 12.10 -2.53 -5.01
C MET A 145 10.73 -3.18 -5.21
N ARG A 146 10.20 -3.15 -6.45
CA ARG A 146 8.91 -3.76 -6.78
C ARG A 146 8.98 -5.27 -6.73
N TYR A 147 10.08 -5.83 -7.21
CA TYR A 147 10.31 -7.27 -7.21
C TYR A 147 10.39 -7.84 -5.79
N GLU A 148 11.00 -7.14 -4.82
CA GLU A 148 10.99 -7.55 -3.41
C GLU A 148 9.56 -7.73 -2.86
N VAL A 149 8.64 -6.83 -3.23
CA VAL A 149 7.23 -6.95 -2.81
C VAL A 149 6.51 -8.05 -3.56
N TYR A 150 6.77 -8.22 -4.86
CA TYR A 150 6.23 -9.34 -5.62
C TYR A 150 6.66 -10.69 -5.01
N GLN A 151 7.94 -10.82 -4.63
CA GLN A 151 8.44 -12.01 -3.93
C GLN A 151 7.71 -12.25 -2.61
N LEU A 152 7.42 -11.19 -1.86
CA LEU A 152 6.63 -11.29 -0.62
C LEU A 152 5.18 -11.75 -0.89
N ALA A 153 4.51 -11.20 -1.91
CA ALA A 153 3.18 -11.65 -2.32
C ALA A 153 3.20 -13.14 -2.72
N ARG A 154 4.22 -13.56 -3.48
CA ARG A 154 4.40 -14.97 -3.88
C ARG A 154 4.64 -15.89 -2.69
N LYS A 155 5.48 -15.49 -1.73
CA LYS A 155 5.77 -16.23 -0.48
C LYS A 155 4.47 -16.56 0.27
N HIS A 156 3.55 -15.60 0.31
CA HIS A 156 2.27 -15.72 1.04
C HIS A 156 1.09 -16.16 0.16
N SER A 157 1.31 -16.48 -1.12
CA SER A 157 0.25 -16.83 -2.08
C SER A 157 -0.85 -15.76 -2.21
N LEU A 158 -0.45 -14.49 -2.24
CA LEU A 158 -1.34 -13.32 -2.31
C LEU A 158 -1.57 -12.86 -3.75
N GLY A 159 -2.63 -12.06 -3.94
CA GLY A 159 -2.75 -11.21 -5.12
C GLY A 159 -1.64 -10.16 -5.16
N PHE A 160 -1.24 -9.75 -6.36
CA PHE A 160 -0.26 -8.69 -6.57
C PHE A 160 -0.67 -7.84 -7.79
N CYS A 161 -0.64 -6.52 -7.63
CA CYS A 161 -0.82 -5.56 -8.70
C CYS A 161 -0.03 -4.26 -8.44
N GLN A 162 0.09 -3.44 -9.47
CA GLN A 162 0.87 -2.20 -9.43
C GLN A 162 0.05 -1.08 -10.10
N LEU A 163 0.06 0.10 -9.49
CA LEU A 163 -0.51 1.33 -10.06
C LEU A 163 0.64 2.30 -10.31
N TYR A 164 1.04 2.43 -11.58
CA TYR A 164 2.04 3.39 -12.00
C TYR A 164 1.37 4.72 -12.33
N LEU A 165 1.60 5.73 -11.48
CA LEU A 165 1.14 7.08 -11.69
C LEU A 165 2.17 7.82 -12.52
N TYR A 166 1.91 7.87 -13.82
CA TYR A 166 2.65 8.72 -14.74
C TYR A 166 2.25 10.17 -14.52
N CYS A 167 3.24 11.05 -14.40
CA CYS A 167 3.06 12.49 -14.30
C CYS A 167 4.26 13.16 -14.95
N GLU A 168 4.01 14.20 -15.74
CA GLU A 168 5.09 14.99 -16.34
C GLU A 168 6.00 15.58 -15.26
N VAL A 169 7.30 15.63 -15.56
CA VAL A 169 8.31 16.14 -14.61
C VAL A 169 8.02 17.59 -14.26
N THR A 170 7.58 18.39 -15.22
CA THR A 170 7.20 19.80 -15.03
C THR A 170 6.03 19.96 -14.05
N SER A 171 4.97 19.15 -14.19
CA SER A 171 3.86 19.11 -13.24
C SER A 171 4.31 18.62 -11.86
N CYS A 172 5.20 17.63 -11.78
CA CYS A 172 5.77 17.18 -10.51
C CYS A 172 6.55 18.29 -9.80
N LEU A 173 7.38 19.05 -10.53
CA LEU A 173 8.13 20.18 -10.00
C LEU A 173 7.19 21.28 -9.48
N SER A 174 6.18 21.65 -10.27
CA SER A 174 5.19 22.66 -9.86
C SER A 174 4.44 22.25 -8.60
N ARG A 175 3.95 21.01 -8.51
CA ARG A 175 3.27 20.49 -7.32
C ARG A 175 4.21 20.34 -6.13
N ASN A 176 5.48 20.02 -6.36
CA ASN A 176 6.48 19.89 -5.30
C ASN A 176 6.72 21.20 -4.56
N GLN A 177 6.68 22.34 -5.26
CA GLN A 177 6.81 23.68 -4.66
C GLN A 177 5.69 24.01 -3.66
N GLN A 178 4.53 23.35 -3.80
CA GLN A 178 3.37 23.55 -2.94
C GLN A 178 3.36 22.61 -1.72
N ARG A 179 4.34 21.72 -1.59
CA ARG A 179 4.44 20.78 -0.46
C ARG A 179 4.92 21.52 0.79
N GLN A 180 4.52 21.03 1.95
CA GLN A 180 5.01 21.52 3.23
C GLN A 180 6.53 21.44 3.36
N CYS A 181 7.12 20.35 2.87
CA CYS A 181 8.58 20.15 2.79
C CYS A 181 8.94 19.77 1.33
N PRO A 182 9.23 20.75 0.47
CA PRO A 182 9.62 20.50 -0.92
C PRO A 182 10.96 19.79 -1.01
N LEU A 183 11.08 18.83 -1.94
CA LEU A 183 12.38 18.29 -2.32
C LEU A 183 13.12 19.29 -3.22
N PRO A 184 14.46 19.30 -3.24
CA PRO A 184 15.20 20.07 -4.25
C PRO A 184 14.84 19.59 -5.66
N ASP A 185 14.57 20.51 -6.59
CA ASP A 185 14.13 20.19 -7.96
C ASP A 185 15.05 19.18 -8.67
N LYS A 186 16.37 19.31 -8.46
CA LYS A 186 17.37 18.37 -8.98
C LYS A 186 17.09 16.91 -8.59
N VAL A 187 16.56 16.66 -7.40
CA VAL A 187 16.24 15.31 -6.94
C VAL A 187 15.10 14.74 -7.76
N ILE A 188 14.06 15.52 -8.06
CA ILE A 188 12.94 15.07 -8.89
C ILE A 188 13.38 14.81 -10.33
N VAL A 189 14.22 15.69 -10.88
CA VAL A 189 14.78 15.52 -12.23
C VAL A 189 15.67 14.28 -12.32
N GLU A 190 16.57 14.07 -11.35
CA GLU A 190 17.42 12.88 -11.28
C GLU A 190 16.59 11.60 -11.10
N MET A 191 15.55 11.64 -10.26
CA MET A 191 14.62 10.52 -10.09
C MET A 191 13.85 10.21 -11.38
N ALA A 192 13.46 11.22 -12.16
CA ALA A 192 12.80 11.02 -13.44
C ALA A 192 13.70 10.33 -14.46
N GLN A 193 14.98 10.68 -14.51
CA GLN A 193 15.97 10.05 -15.39
C GLN A 193 16.26 8.59 -15.01
N ARG A 194 16.12 8.24 -13.72
CA ARG A 194 16.40 6.89 -13.18
C ARG A 194 15.16 6.04 -12.98
N MET A 195 13.97 6.59 -13.18
CA MET A 195 12.71 5.86 -12.99
C MET A 195 12.66 4.67 -13.94
N GLU A 196 12.46 3.49 -13.39
CA GLU A 196 12.27 2.25 -14.15
C GLU A 196 10.76 1.91 -14.12
N PRO A 197 9.92 2.43 -15.03
CA PRO A 197 8.48 2.14 -15.04
C PRO A 197 8.23 0.63 -15.20
N PRO A 198 7.07 0.10 -14.77
CA PRO A 198 6.73 -1.30 -15.00
C PRO A 198 6.80 -1.66 -16.49
N ASP A 199 7.46 -2.78 -16.80
CA ASP A 199 7.69 -3.24 -18.18
C ASP A 199 7.09 -4.64 -18.36
N LEU A 200 5.87 -4.68 -18.91
CA LEU A 200 5.11 -5.92 -19.09
C LEU A 200 5.75 -6.87 -20.12
N ASN A 201 6.58 -6.35 -21.02
CA ASN A 201 7.23 -7.16 -22.05
C ASN A 201 8.46 -7.87 -21.51
N ARG A 202 9.25 -7.17 -20.68
CA ARG A 202 10.48 -7.72 -20.09
C ARG A 202 10.22 -8.50 -18.81
N ASN A 203 9.20 -8.13 -18.04
CA ASN A 203 8.93 -8.66 -16.72
C ASN A 203 7.51 -9.25 -16.64
N PRO A 204 7.31 -10.55 -16.92
CA PRO A 204 5.98 -11.17 -16.84
C PRO A 204 5.30 -11.06 -15.46
N TRP A 205 6.08 -10.91 -14.38
CA TRP A 205 5.56 -10.69 -13.03
C TRP A 205 4.94 -9.30 -12.83
N GLU A 206 5.21 -8.35 -13.73
CA GLU A 206 4.59 -7.01 -13.77
C GLU A 206 3.30 -6.97 -14.60
N GLN A 207 2.79 -8.10 -15.10
CA GLN A 207 1.60 -8.14 -15.97
C GLN A 207 0.35 -7.46 -15.37
N ASN A 208 0.22 -7.42 -14.04
CA ASN A 208 -0.89 -6.78 -13.33
C ASN A 208 -0.55 -5.31 -12.99
N SER A 209 -0.04 -4.56 -13.96
CA SER A 209 0.28 -3.14 -13.82
C SER A 209 -0.73 -2.29 -14.58
N LEU A 210 -1.25 -1.27 -13.92
CA LEU A 210 -2.08 -0.23 -14.54
C LEU A 210 -1.31 1.08 -14.56
N VAL A 211 -1.30 1.74 -15.71
CA VAL A 211 -0.73 3.09 -15.87
C VAL A 211 -1.85 4.10 -15.75
N LEU A 212 -1.73 5.01 -14.80
CA LEU A 212 -2.67 6.11 -14.55
C LEU A 212 -1.96 7.42 -14.85
N SER A 213 -2.55 8.26 -15.69
CA SER A 213 -2.02 9.60 -15.97
C SER A 213 -2.54 10.59 -14.92
N SER A 214 -1.62 11.22 -14.18
CA SER A 214 -1.94 12.30 -13.25
C SER A 214 -1.80 13.65 -13.95
N THR A 215 -2.81 14.01 -14.73
CA THR A 215 -2.87 15.33 -15.36
C THR A 215 -3.32 16.38 -14.36
N ASP A 216 -2.86 17.62 -14.54
CA ASP A 216 -3.54 18.77 -13.95
C ASP A 216 -4.91 18.84 -14.63
N CYS A 217 -5.98 18.69 -13.86
CA CYS A 217 -7.34 18.70 -14.39
C CYS A 217 -7.56 20.07 -15.06
N THR A 218 -7.43 20.13 -16.38
CA THR A 218 -7.92 21.25 -17.18
C THR A 218 -9.40 21.02 -17.37
N THR A 219 -10.19 21.33 -16.34
CA THR A 219 -11.60 21.66 -16.55
C THR A 219 -11.63 22.98 -17.32
N GLN A 220 -11.40 22.90 -18.64
CA GLN A 220 -12.01 23.85 -19.56
C GLN A 220 -13.48 23.43 -19.66
N GLU A 221 -14.29 23.93 -18.72
CA GLU A 221 -15.71 24.11 -18.99
C GLU A 221 -15.80 25.03 -20.22
N SER A 222 -16.29 24.47 -21.32
CA SER A 222 -16.67 25.23 -22.50
C SER A 222 -17.87 26.08 -22.10
N MET A 223 -17.70 27.41 -22.13
CA MET A 223 -18.82 28.35 -22.23
C MET A 223 -19.54 28.17 -23.57
#